data_AF-A0A6P1EUP8-F1
#
_entry.id   AF-A0A6P1EUP8-F1
#
_cell.length_a   1.000
_cell.length_b   1.000
_cell.length_c   1.000
_cell.angle_alpha   90.00
_cell.angle_beta   90.00
_cell.angle_gamma   90.00
#
_symmetry.space_group_name_H-M   'P 1'
#
loop_
_entity.id
_entity.type
_entity.pdbx_description
1 polymer ?
#
loop_
_entity_poly.entity_id
_entity_poly.type
_entity_poly.pdbx_seq_one_letter_code
_entity_poly.pdbx_strand_id
1 'polypeptide(L)'
;MKSLFKLMIKGVGIWFILLMLYFVTNLFINFNVLQISNLFGVRLIIDVSKGRAVTMSGIAPNFYISLLLFTLFYGGIAFWINKRRSKI
;
A
#
# COMPACT_ATOMS: atom_id res chain seq x y z
N MET A 1 -20.99 -6.97 10.44
CA MET A 1 -20.30 -5.67 10.25
C MET A 1 -19.02 -5.51 11.06
N LYS A 2 -19.03 -5.68 12.39
CA LYS A 2 -17.83 -5.52 13.25
C LYS A 2 -16.59 -6.31 12.78
N SER A 3 -16.78 -7.54 12.28
CA SER A 3 -15.67 -8.35 11.75
C SER A 3 -15.06 -7.85 10.44
N LEU A 4 -15.86 -7.27 9.54
CA LEU A 4 -15.37 -6.76 8.25
C LEU A 4 -14.58 -5.47 8.46
N PHE A 5 -15.10 -4.56 9.29
CA PHE A 5 -14.41 -3.33 9.64
C PHE A 5 -13.04 -3.59 10.29
N LYS A 6 -12.96 -4.57 11.20
CA LYS A 6 -11.69 -5.01 11.79
C LYS A 6 -10.68 -5.52 10.75
N LEU A 7 -11.14 -6.19 9.69
CA LEU A 7 -10.28 -6.65 8.60
C LEU A 7 -9.84 -5.49 7.70
N MET A 8 -10.71 -4.52 7.43
CA MET A 8 -10.34 -3.32 6.67
C MET A 8 -9.26 -2.50 7.38
N ILE A 9 -9.35 -2.33 8.71
CA ILE A 9 -8.30 -1.67 9.50
C ILE A 9 -6.97 -2.42 9.39
N LYS A 10 -6.99 -3.75 9.44
CA LYS A 10 -5.76 -4.54 9.18
C LYS A 10 -5.23 -4.30 7.77
N GLY A 11 -6.11 -4.18 6.78
CA GLY A 11 -5.75 -3.83 5.42
C GLY A 11 -5.03 -2.48 5.32
N VAL A 12 -5.43 -1.47 6.10
CA VAL A 12 -4.74 -0.18 6.16
C VAL A 12 -3.29 -0.37 6.61
N GLY A 13 -3.08 -1.13 7.69
CA GLY A 13 -1.74 -1.43 8.19
C GLY A 13 -0.87 -2.16 7.16
N ILE A 14 -1.42 -3.18 6.50
CA ILE A 14 -0.72 -3.91 5.44
C ILE A 14 -0.36 -2.99 4.27
N TRP A 15 -1.27 -2.12 3.86
CA TRP A 15 -1.01 -1.17 2.78
C TRP A 15 0.16 -0.24 3.09
N PHE A 16 0.22 0.31 4.31
CA PHE A 16 1.36 1.13 4.74
C PHE A 16 2.66 0.34 4.83
N ILE A 17 2.62 -0.91 5.27
CA ILE A 17 3.82 -1.78 5.28
C ILE A 17 4.34 -1.99 3.85
N LEU A 18 3.45 -2.26 2.89
CA LEU A 18 3.84 -2.41 1.48
C LEU A 18 4.40 -1.11 0.89
N LEU A 19 3.80 0.04 1.23
CA LEU A 19 4.30 1.35 0.82
C LEU A 19 5.71 1.62 1.39
N MET A 20 5.92 1.32 2.66
CA MET A 20 7.23 1.47 3.32
C MET A 20 8.26 0.52 2.72
N LEU A 21 7.89 -0.72 2.42
CA LEU A 21 8.77 -1.66 1.73
C LEU A 21 9.19 -1.12 0.36
N TYR A 22 8.26 -0.54 -0.40
CA TYR A 22 8.56 0.10 -1.68
C TYR A 22 9.53 1.29 -1.52
N PHE A 23 9.31 2.14 -0.51
CA PHE A 23 10.19 3.26 -0.19
C PHE A 23 11.61 2.80 0.17
N VAL A 24 11.74 1.86 1.10
CA VAL A 24 13.02 1.31 1.56
C VAL A 24 13.75 0.62 0.41
N THR A 25 13.04 -0.14 -0.42
CA THR A 25 13.66 -0.77 -1.60
C THR A 25 14.26 0.28 -2.52
N ASN A 26 13.56 1.39 -2.77
CA ASN A 26 14.07 2.50 -3.58
C ASN A 26 15.23 3.25 -2.93
N LEU A 27 15.36 3.20 -1.60
CA LEU A 27 16.50 3.77 -0.88
C LEU A 27 17.79 3.00 -1.13
N PHE A 28 17.72 1.68 -1.30
CA PHE A 28 18.91 0.83 -1.49
C PHE A 28 19.15 0.45 -2.95
N ILE A 29 18.09 0.23 -3.73
CA ILE A 29 18.12 -0.29 -5.11
C ILE A 29 17.34 0.66 -6.01
N ASN A 30 17.85 0.96 -7.22
CA ASN A 30 17.15 1.88 -8.15
C ASN A 30 15.99 1.16 -8.85
N PHE A 31 14.97 0.84 -8.06
CA PHE A 31 13.77 0.12 -8.44
C PHE A 31 12.62 1.09 -8.73
N ASN A 32 12.93 2.24 -9.35
CA ASN A 32 11.98 3.32 -9.62
C ASN A 32 11.00 2.92 -10.74
N VAL A 33 9.98 2.15 -10.38
CA VAL A 33 8.96 1.63 -11.29
C VAL A 33 7.72 2.52 -11.23
N LEU A 34 7.46 3.25 -12.31
CA LEU A 34 6.34 4.20 -12.41
C LEU A 34 4.98 3.56 -12.10
N GLN A 35 4.79 2.31 -12.51
CA GLN A 35 3.56 1.55 -12.30
C GLN A 35 3.29 1.34 -10.80
N ILE A 36 4.33 1.06 -10.00
CA ILE A 36 4.19 0.84 -8.56
C ILE A 36 3.91 2.18 -7.85
N SER A 37 4.61 3.25 -8.25
CA SER A 37 4.34 4.61 -7.79
C SER A 37 2.86 5.00 -8.05
N ASN A 38 2.34 4.73 -9.24
CA ASN A 38 0.94 4.99 -9.59
C ASN A 38 -0.03 4.12 -8.78
N LEU A 39 0.30 2.85 -8.53
CA LEU A 39 -0.52 1.94 -7.74
C LEU A 39 -0.72 2.45 -6.31
N PHE A 40 0.32 3.02 -5.70
CA PHE A 40 0.24 3.64 -4.37
C PHE A 40 -0.23 5.11 -4.41
N GLY A 41 -0.35 5.72 -5.59
CA GLY A 41 -0.67 7.13 -5.72
C GLY A 41 0.42 8.04 -5.13
N VAL A 42 1.69 7.68 -5.31
CA VAL A 42 2.84 8.43 -4.79
C VAL A 42 3.81 8.80 -5.91
N ARG A 43 4.60 9.83 -5.67
CA ARG A 43 5.74 10.21 -6.50
C ARG A 43 7.03 9.99 -5.72
N LEU A 44 8.00 9.34 -6.35
CA LEU A 44 9.36 9.22 -5.85
C LEU A 44 10.29 10.17 -6.58
N ILE A 45 11.13 10.86 -5.83
CA ILE A 45 12.26 11.64 -6.34
C ILE A 45 13.51 11.05 -5.70
N ILE A 46 14.46 10.63 -6.55
CA ILE A 46 15.71 10.00 -6.12
C ILE A 46 16.85 10.97 -6.42
N ASP A 47 17.63 11.30 -5.40
CA ASP A 47 18.83 12.10 -5.52
C ASP A 47 20.04 11.24 -5.12
N VAL A 48 21.06 11.23 -5.97
CA VAL A 48 22.30 10.45 -5.80
C VAL A 48 23.54 11.35 -5.64
N SER A 49 23.35 12.67 -5.58
CA SER A 49 24.44 13.66 -5.68
C SER A 49 25.39 13.71 -4.48
N LYS A 50 24.93 13.41 -3.26
CA LYS A 50 25.73 13.45 -2.01
C LYS A 50 25.52 12.23 -1.11
N GLY A 51 25.21 11.09 -1.74
CA GLY A 51 24.61 9.94 -1.09
C GLY A 51 23.22 9.69 -1.68
N ARG A 52 22.57 8.60 -1.26
CA ARG A 52 21.29 8.20 -1.82
C ARG A 52 20.13 8.68 -0.96
N ALA A 53 19.41 9.68 -1.45
CA ALA A 53 18.21 10.20 -0.83
C ALA A 53 16.98 9.83 -1.69
N VAL A 54 15.89 9.47 -1.02
CA VAL A 54 14.60 9.21 -1.66
C VAL A 54 13.56 10.05 -0.96
N THR A 55 12.87 10.89 -1.73
CA THR A 55 11.75 11.68 -1.27
C THR A 55 10.47 11.08 -1.84
N MET A 56 9.51 10.74 -0.97
CA MET A 56 8.19 10.26 -1.36
C MET A 56 7.14 11.32 -1.05
N SER A 57 6.33 11.68 -2.03
CA SER A 57 5.18 12.56 -1.85
C SER A 57 3.88 11.88 -2.31
N GLY A 58 2.80 12.08 -1.56
CA GLY A 58 1.48 11.62 -1.96
C GLY A 58 0.91 12.48 -3.08
N ILE A 59 0.29 11.83 -4.07
CA ILE A 59 -0.47 12.50 -5.13
C ILE A 59 -1.94 12.43 -4.74
N ALA A 60 -2.50 13.54 -4.29
CA ALA A 60 -3.94 13.63 -4.03
C ALA A 60 -4.71 13.79 -5.36
N PRO A 61 -5.88 13.13 -5.54
CA PRO A 61 -6.56 12.23 -4.59
C PRO A 61 -6.11 10.76 -4.67
N ASN A 62 -5.23 10.41 -5.62
CA ASN A 62 -4.87 9.04 -5.98
C ASN A 62 -4.40 8.19 -4.79
N PHE A 63 -3.62 8.77 -3.88
CA PHE A 63 -3.17 8.10 -2.66
C PHE A 63 -4.35 7.56 -1.83
N TYR A 64 -5.37 8.39 -1.59
CA TYR A 64 -6.53 8.02 -0.80
C TYR A 64 -7.42 7.01 -1.53
N ILE A 65 -7.57 7.17 -2.84
CA ILE A 65 -8.33 6.22 -3.68
C ILE A 65 -7.65 4.85 -3.66
N SER A 66 -6.33 4.80 -3.81
CA SER A 66 -5.55 3.55 -3.74
C SER A 66 -5.72 2.86 -2.38
N LEU A 67 -5.54 3.60 -1.29
CA LEU A 67 -5.73 3.08 0.06
C LEU A 67 -7.15 2.53 0.27
N LEU A 68 -8.18 3.29 -0.15
CA LEU A 68 -9.57 2.87 -0.05
C LEU A 68 -9.82 1.57 -0.84
N LEU A 69 -9.39 1.51 -2.10
CA LEU A 69 -9.57 0.33 -2.93
C LEU A 69 -8.88 -0.89 -2.32
N PHE A 70 -7.62 -0.75 -1.91
CA PHE A 70 -6.89 -1.86 -1.30
C PHE A 70 -7.59 -2.38 -0.04
N THR A 71 -8.03 -1.48 0.84
CA THR A 71 -8.66 -1.85 2.10
C THR A 71 -10.02 -2.52 1.89
N LEU A 72 -10.80 -2.08 0.90
CA LEU A 72 -12.04 -2.72 0.48
C LEU A 72 -11.80 -4.12 -0.10
N PHE A 73 -10.84 -4.25 -1.02
CA PHE A 73 -10.49 -5.54 -1.63
C PHE A 73 -9.97 -6.53 -0.59
N TYR A 74 -8.98 -6.13 0.21
CA TYR A 74 -8.43 -6.96 1.27
C TYR A 74 -9.51 -7.36 2.29
N GLY A 75 -10.29 -6.38 2.77
CA GLY A 75 -11.36 -6.63 3.73
C GLY A 75 -12.42 -7.58 3.19
N GLY A 76 -12.83 -7.40 1.93
CA GLY A 76 -13.81 -8.25 1.25
C GLY A 76 -13.32 -9.69 1.06
N ILE A 77 -12.11 -9.88 0.54
CA ILE A 77 -11.50 -11.20 0.33
C ILE A 77 -11.30 -11.92 1.66
N ALA A 78 -10.69 -11.25 2.65
CA ALA A 78 -10.43 -11.85 3.95
C ALA A 78 -11.74 -12.23 4.66
N PHE A 79 -12.79 -11.41 4.54
CA PHE A 79 -14.10 -11.71 5.09
C PHE A 79 -14.72 -12.94 4.42
N TRP A 80 -14.65 -13.03 3.09
CA TRP A 80 -15.19 -14.17 2.34
C TRP A 80 -14.48 -15.48 2.69
N ILE A 81 -13.14 -15.46 2.80
CA ILE A 81 -12.35 -16.63 3.22
C ILE A 81 -12.75 -17.09 4.62
N ASN A 82 -12.84 -16.16 5.58
CA ASN A 82 -13.25 -16.47 6.95
C ASN A 82 -14.66 -17.07 7.01
N LYS A 83 -15.59 -16.54 6.19
CA LYS A 83 -16.95 -17.08 6.10
C LYS A 83 -16.97 -18.50 5.54
N ARG A 84 -16.11 -18.82 4.56
CA ARG A 84 -16.00 -20.19 4.02
C ARG A 84 -15.38 -21.16 5.02
N ARG A 85 -14.34 -20.75 5.74
CA ARG A 85 -13.73 -21.58 6.80
C ARG A 85 -14.65 -21.87 7.97
N SER A 86 -15.56 -20.96 8.33
CA SER A 86 -16.51 -21.17 9.43
C SER A 86 -17.66 -22.13 9.09
N LYS A 87 -17.81 -22.52 7.81
CA LYS A 87 -18.86 -23.45 7.34
C LYS A 87 -18.34 -24.88 7.13
N ILE A 88 -17.04 -25.09 7.24
CA ILE A 88 -16.36 -26.40 7.23
C ILE A 88 -16.08 -26.77 8.68
#